data_AF-A0A5N5DWB7-F1
#
_entry.id   AF-A0A5N5DWB7-F1
#
_cell.length_a   1.000
_cell.length_b   1.000
_cell.length_c   1.000
_cell.angle_alpha   90.00
_cell.angle_beta   90.00
_cell.angle_gamma   90.00
#
_symmetry.space_group_name_H-M   'P 1'
#
loop_
_entity.id
_entity.type
_entity.pdbx_description
1 polymer ?
#
loop_
_entity_poly.entity_id
_entity_poly.type
_entity_poly.pdbx_seq_one_letter_code
_entity_poly.pdbx_strand_id
1 'polypeptide(L)'
;MTRPPRRRSASRQAGPPSPPAPETAAKAAPVEAPAAPAAEAAPAAAAPPKKAAAAKSAATKSAATKSAAPKKSTEDRSPRKSAGGNRPAASKAGNGRGNKRPENRPAVDPTGRLGTPPKAPASGLRIVALGGIGEIGRNMTVFEHRGKLLIVDCGVLFPEDQQPGVDLILPDFRYIEDRMDDVEAVILTHGHEDHIGALPFLLRLRADIPVIGAKFTLALVAAKCREHRLRPNLVEVVEGNTTTHGPFDCEYFAVNHSIPDALAIAIRTDAGVVLHTGDIKLDQLPLDGRLTDLAGFSRLGDEGVDLFLVDSTNAEVPGFVTPEREIGGVLDNVIGKAKQRVIVASFASHVHRIQQVVDVAARYNRRIVFVGRSMVRNMQIAQDLGYLTVPDGLVVDIDTAATLPDDRLVLISTGSQGEPLAALSRMARGEHRQINIRANDLVVLASSLIPGNENSVFAVVNGLAKRGATVVTQQSAKVHVSGHASAGELLYLYNAVRPTNAMPVHGEWRHLRANAAL
;
A
#
# COMPACT_ATOMS: atom_id res chain seq x y z
N MET A 1 27.66 42.72 -15.40
CA MET A 1 28.30 42.03 -14.27
C MET A 1 27.40 42.15 -13.06
N THR A 2 26.61 41.13 -12.77
CA THR A 2 25.66 41.08 -11.64
C THR A 2 26.25 40.28 -10.48
N ARG A 3 25.96 40.71 -9.25
CA ARG A 3 26.56 40.22 -8.01
C ARG A 3 25.88 38.89 -7.59
N PRO A 4 26.62 37.84 -7.18
CA PRO A 4 26.00 36.57 -6.77
C PRO A 4 25.27 36.70 -5.42
N PRO A 5 24.22 35.90 -5.17
CA PRO A 5 23.49 35.92 -3.91
C PRO A 5 24.32 35.34 -2.76
N ARG A 6 24.12 35.89 -1.55
CA ARG A 6 24.81 35.44 -0.32
C ARG A 6 24.30 34.06 0.10
N ARG A 7 25.20 33.06 0.15
CA ARG A 7 24.97 31.81 0.90
C ARG A 7 24.65 32.14 2.36
N ARG A 8 23.57 31.56 2.92
CA ARG A 8 23.31 31.54 4.37
C ARG A 8 23.96 30.30 4.96
N SER A 9 25.10 30.45 5.64
CA SER A 9 25.71 29.38 6.42
C SER A 9 25.05 29.28 7.81
N ALA A 10 24.25 28.24 8.04
CA ALA A 10 23.73 27.93 9.37
C ALA A 10 24.73 27.06 10.15
N SER A 11 25.69 27.68 10.83
CA SER A 11 26.59 26.97 11.74
C SER A 11 25.91 26.74 13.10
N ARG A 12 25.38 25.54 13.33
CA ARG A 12 25.16 25.04 14.70
C ARG A 12 26.34 24.16 15.08
N GLN A 13 27.07 24.55 16.13
CA GLN A 13 27.96 23.61 16.81
C GLN A 13 27.09 22.57 17.53
N ALA A 14 27.27 21.30 17.21
CA ALA A 14 26.71 20.21 17.99
C ALA A 14 27.52 20.09 19.29
N GLY A 15 26.88 20.34 20.43
CA GLY A 15 27.43 19.95 21.73
C GLY A 15 27.37 18.42 21.88
N PRO A 16 28.25 17.81 22.71
CA PRO A 16 28.17 16.38 22.98
C PRO A 16 26.83 16.02 23.65
N PRO A 17 26.30 14.81 23.41
CA PRO A 17 25.05 14.38 24.03
C PRO A 17 25.18 14.31 25.56
N SER A 18 24.13 14.70 26.27
CA SER A 18 24.07 14.55 27.72
C SER A 18 24.08 13.07 28.12
N PRO A 19 24.79 12.68 29.21
CA PRO A 19 24.78 11.31 29.68
C PRO A 19 23.37 10.90 30.16
N PRO A 20 22.98 9.62 30.02
CA PRO A 20 21.69 9.14 30.49
C PRO A 20 21.58 9.21 32.02
N ALA A 21 20.36 9.40 32.52
CA ALA A 21 20.07 9.37 33.95
C ALA A 21 20.28 7.94 34.51
N PRO A 22 20.71 7.78 35.78
CA PRO A 22 20.99 6.47 36.36
C PRO A 22 19.71 5.65 36.56
N GLU A 23 19.68 4.45 36.01
CA GLU A 23 18.59 3.49 36.22
C GLU A 23 18.56 2.99 37.67
N THR A 24 17.38 3.00 38.29
CA THR A 24 17.14 2.34 39.57
C THR A 24 17.01 0.83 39.37
N ALA A 25 17.98 0.06 39.87
CA ALA A 25 18.03 -1.39 39.72
C ALA A 25 16.80 -2.10 40.32
N ALA A 26 15.96 -2.69 39.45
CA ALA A 26 14.94 -3.64 39.85
C ALA A 26 15.57 -5.03 40.06
N LYS A 27 15.25 -5.70 41.17
CA LYS A 27 15.76 -7.04 41.48
C LYS A 27 15.11 -8.08 40.55
N ALA A 28 15.92 -8.90 39.89
CA ALA A 28 15.45 -10.04 39.11
C ALA A 28 14.91 -11.17 40.02
N ALA A 29 13.84 -11.81 39.57
CA ALA A 29 13.36 -13.08 40.12
C ALA A 29 13.95 -14.27 39.32
N PRO A 30 14.10 -15.47 39.91
CA PRO A 30 14.73 -16.60 39.24
C PRO A 30 13.85 -17.19 38.11
N VAL A 31 14.49 -17.69 37.06
CA VAL A 31 13.85 -18.41 35.95
C VAL A 31 13.88 -19.91 36.24
N GLU A 32 12.73 -20.57 36.15
CA GLU A 32 12.60 -22.02 36.32
C GLU A 32 12.73 -22.75 34.97
N ALA A 33 13.39 -23.90 34.95
CA ALA A 33 13.75 -24.61 33.72
C ALA A 33 12.64 -25.59 33.24
N PRO A 34 12.41 -25.75 31.93
CA PRO A 34 11.40 -26.66 31.41
C PRO A 34 11.84 -28.14 31.49
N ALA A 35 10.93 -29.01 31.92
CA ALA A 35 11.15 -30.45 31.99
C ALA A 35 10.94 -31.17 30.64
N ALA A 36 11.61 -32.31 30.46
CA ALA A 36 11.58 -33.13 29.24
C ALA A 36 10.25 -33.92 29.07
N PRO A 37 9.85 -34.28 27.83
CA PRO A 37 8.60 -34.99 27.58
C PRO A 37 8.69 -36.51 27.87
N ALA A 38 7.60 -37.07 28.39
CA ALA A 38 7.40 -38.51 28.57
C ALA A 38 6.53 -39.12 27.44
N ALA A 39 6.59 -40.44 27.28
CA ALA A 39 6.14 -41.17 26.10
C ALA A 39 4.65 -41.62 26.08
N GLU A 40 4.27 -42.20 24.94
CA GLU A 40 2.95 -42.62 24.45
C GLU A 40 1.96 -43.31 25.40
N ALA A 41 0.66 -43.13 25.09
CA ALA A 41 -0.38 -44.12 25.32
C ALA A 41 -1.43 -44.09 24.17
N ALA A 42 -1.87 -45.28 23.72
CA ALA A 42 -2.79 -45.48 22.59
C ALA A 42 -4.29 -45.38 23.00
N PRO A 43 -5.24 -45.20 22.05
CA PRO A 43 -6.60 -44.77 22.36
C PRO A 43 -7.58 -45.92 22.70
N ALA A 44 -8.54 -45.62 23.58
CA ALA A 44 -9.69 -46.49 23.86
C ALA A 44 -10.89 -46.18 22.95
N ALA A 45 -11.59 -47.23 22.49
CA ALA A 45 -12.72 -47.11 21.57
C ALA A 45 -14.06 -46.76 22.27
N ALA A 46 -14.94 -46.05 21.57
CA ALA A 46 -16.32 -45.80 21.97
C ALA A 46 -17.31 -46.21 20.86
N ALA A 47 -18.46 -46.76 21.26
CA ALA A 47 -19.42 -47.48 20.42
C ALA A 47 -20.49 -46.56 19.77
N PRO A 48 -21.27 -47.03 18.77
CA PRO A 48 -22.06 -46.17 17.88
C PRO A 48 -23.50 -45.88 18.36
N PRO A 49 -24.13 -44.77 17.90
CA PRO A 49 -25.53 -44.47 18.18
C PRO A 49 -26.51 -45.25 17.28
N LYS A 50 -27.72 -45.51 17.79
CA LYS A 50 -28.83 -46.18 17.08
C LYS A 50 -29.84 -45.19 16.47
N LYS A 51 -30.49 -45.67 15.40
CA LYS A 51 -31.75 -45.23 14.74
C LYS A 51 -32.89 -44.87 15.73
N ALA A 52 -33.96 -44.10 15.39
CA ALA A 52 -34.29 -43.22 14.25
C ALA A 52 -35.67 -42.52 14.44
N ALA A 53 -36.00 -41.58 13.53
CA ALA A 53 -37.33 -41.29 12.93
C ALA A 53 -38.37 -40.31 13.55
N ALA A 54 -38.93 -39.47 12.64
CA ALA A 54 -40.30 -38.90 12.57
C ALA A 54 -40.77 -37.84 13.61
N ALA A 55 -41.61 -36.82 13.30
CA ALA A 55 -42.15 -36.30 12.01
C ALA A 55 -42.87 -34.93 12.20
N LYS A 56 -43.12 -34.19 11.08
CA LYS A 56 -44.17 -33.13 10.87
C LYS A 56 -44.03 -31.81 11.70
N SER A 57 -44.50 -30.62 11.29
CA SER A 57 -45.25 -30.15 10.10
C SER A 57 -45.27 -28.61 9.94
N ALA A 58 -45.52 -28.15 8.70
CA ALA A 58 -46.33 -26.97 8.31
C ALA A 58 -45.77 -25.52 8.32
N ALA A 59 -46.31 -24.78 7.33
CA ALA A 59 -46.16 -23.40 6.89
C ALA A 59 -46.46 -22.32 7.98
N THR A 60 -46.27 -20.99 7.80
CA THR A 60 -46.72 -20.14 6.67
C THR A 60 -46.07 -18.74 6.62
N LYS A 61 -46.23 -18.03 5.49
CA LYS A 61 -45.82 -16.65 5.17
C LYS A 61 -46.49 -15.58 6.06
N SER A 62 -45.89 -14.39 6.22
CA SER A 62 -46.35 -13.14 5.55
C SER A 62 -45.58 -11.86 5.96
N ALA A 63 -45.78 -10.81 5.15
CA ALA A 63 -45.05 -9.54 5.08
C ALA A 63 -45.18 -8.58 6.27
N ALA A 64 -44.33 -7.55 6.29
CA ALA A 64 -44.44 -6.37 7.17
C ALA A 64 -44.51 -5.06 6.35
N THR A 65 -45.36 -4.12 6.79
CA THR A 65 -45.57 -2.81 6.17
C THR A 65 -45.64 -1.68 7.20
N LYS A 66 -44.85 -0.62 6.97
CA LYS A 66 -44.99 0.83 7.26
C LYS A 66 -45.80 1.37 8.47
N SER A 67 -45.40 2.60 8.86
CA SER A 67 -46.14 3.65 9.63
C SER A 67 -46.11 3.50 11.17
N ALA A 68 -46.19 4.56 12.00
CA ALA A 68 -45.99 6.01 11.83
C ALA A 68 -45.77 6.67 13.24
N ALA A 69 -45.46 7.97 13.29
CA ALA A 69 -45.24 8.74 14.54
C ALA A 69 -46.54 9.14 15.28
N PRO A 70 -46.43 9.65 16.52
CA PRO A 70 -47.25 10.81 16.92
C PRO A 70 -46.48 11.94 17.65
N LYS A 71 -47.19 13.04 17.94
CA LYS A 71 -46.70 14.33 18.46
C LYS A 71 -47.25 14.68 19.86
N LYS A 72 -46.49 15.53 20.57
CA LYS A 72 -46.90 16.59 21.53
C LYS A 72 -47.72 16.22 22.79
N SER A 73 -47.24 16.74 23.93
CA SER A 73 -48.06 17.49 24.89
C SER A 73 -47.25 18.68 25.45
N THR A 74 -47.95 19.66 26.02
CA THR A 74 -47.46 20.93 26.55
C THR A 74 -47.76 21.03 28.04
N GLU A 75 -46.92 21.73 28.83
CA GLU A 75 -47.44 22.53 29.95
C GLU A 75 -46.46 23.62 30.42
N ASP A 76 -46.98 24.53 31.23
CA ASP A 76 -46.48 25.89 31.51
C ASP A 76 -46.29 26.11 33.02
N ARG A 77 -45.31 26.95 33.42
CA ARG A 77 -45.38 27.84 34.61
C ARG A 77 -44.14 28.74 34.76
N SER A 78 -44.40 30.01 35.07
CA SER A 78 -43.39 31.07 35.27
C SER A 78 -43.10 31.32 36.78
N PRO A 79 -42.49 32.44 37.26
CA PRO A 79 -41.20 32.35 37.97
C PRO A 79 -41.22 32.92 39.41
N ARG A 80 -40.10 32.81 40.15
CA ARG A 80 -39.89 33.60 41.38
C ARG A 80 -38.49 34.21 41.48
N LYS A 81 -38.47 35.46 41.93
CA LYS A 81 -37.29 36.29 42.23
C LYS A 81 -36.77 36.00 43.64
N SER A 82 -35.48 36.19 43.87
CA SER A 82 -34.95 36.76 45.10
C SER A 82 -33.82 37.73 44.77
N ALA A 83 -33.58 38.72 45.63
CA ALA A 83 -32.67 39.84 45.37
C ALA A 83 -31.71 40.05 46.55
N GLY A 84 -30.56 40.67 46.30
CA GLY A 84 -29.69 41.14 47.39
C GLY A 84 -28.38 41.79 46.95
N GLY A 85 -28.13 43.02 47.42
CA GLY A 85 -26.77 43.44 47.82
C GLY A 85 -26.06 44.53 47.00
N ASN A 86 -25.83 45.68 47.65
CA ASN A 86 -25.02 46.82 47.19
C ASN A 86 -24.05 47.22 48.35
N ARG A 87 -22.91 47.93 48.19
CA ARG A 87 -22.44 48.69 47.02
C ARG A 87 -20.92 48.49 46.65
N PRO A 88 -19.88 49.26 47.08
CA PRO A 88 -18.78 49.54 46.12
C PRO A 88 -17.30 49.42 46.57
N ALA A 89 -16.44 49.29 45.54
CA ALA A 89 -15.09 49.84 45.35
C ALA A 89 -14.06 49.94 46.50
N ALA A 90 -12.90 49.31 46.28
CA ALA A 90 -11.60 49.81 46.77
C ALA A 90 -10.51 49.58 45.69
N SER A 91 -9.78 50.63 45.34
CA SER A 91 -8.70 50.61 44.35
C SER A 91 -7.35 50.29 44.99
N LYS A 92 -6.56 49.41 44.37
CA LYS A 92 -5.09 49.43 44.48
C LYS A 92 -4.45 49.01 43.15
N ALA A 93 -3.67 49.91 42.58
CA ALA A 93 -2.83 49.60 41.43
C ALA A 93 -1.64 48.71 41.87
N GLY A 94 -1.38 47.66 41.12
CA GLY A 94 -0.24 46.76 41.31
C GLY A 94 0.34 46.39 39.95
N ASN A 95 1.42 47.05 39.56
CA ASN A 95 1.98 46.94 38.21
C ASN A 95 2.83 45.66 38.10
N GLY A 96 2.24 44.58 37.57
CA GLY A 96 2.91 43.28 37.39
C GLY A 96 2.69 42.73 36.00
N ARG A 97 3.68 42.87 35.11
CA ARG A 97 3.70 42.26 33.77
C ARG A 97 3.94 40.75 33.86
N GLY A 98 2.96 40.01 34.35
CA GLY A 98 2.87 38.56 34.20
C GLY A 98 2.51 38.21 32.75
N ASN A 99 3.38 37.46 32.07
CA ASN A 99 3.19 37.05 30.68
C ASN A 99 2.09 35.98 30.57
N LYS A 100 0.81 36.39 30.60
CA LYS A 100 -0.32 35.48 30.39
C LYS A 100 -0.34 35.01 28.94
N ARG A 101 0.09 33.76 28.71
CA ARG A 101 -0.31 33.00 27.51
C ARG A 101 -1.84 33.05 27.39
N PRO A 102 -2.41 33.25 26.19
CA PRO A 102 -3.82 33.05 25.96
C PRO A 102 -4.11 31.54 25.98
N GLU A 103 -4.46 31.01 27.15
CA GLU A 103 -5.15 29.73 27.27
C GLU A 103 -6.59 29.87 26.73
N ASN A 104 -7.18 28.74 26.30
CA ASN A 104 -8.47 28.64 25.62
C ASN A 104 -8.56 29.35 24.25
N ARG A 105 -7.83 28.82 23.26
CA ARG A 105 -8.55 28.38 22.06
C ARG A 105 -9.30 27.09 22.44
N PRO A 106 -10.59 26.93 22.10
CA PRO A 106 -11.23 25.63 22.24
C PRO A 106 -10.43 24.62 21.44
N ALA A 107 -10.21 23.43 22.01
CA ALA A 107 -9.63 22.32 21.25
C ALA A 107 -10.60 22.01 20.11
N VAL A 108 -10.28 22.47 18.90
CA VAL A 108 -10.95 22.04 17.69
C VAL A 108 -10.75 20.54 17.63
N ASP A 109 -11.85 19.78 17.57
CA ASP A 109 -11.79 18.35 17.35
C ASP A 109 -10.97 18.10 16.07
N PRO A 110 -9.78 17.48 16.16
CA PRO A 110 -8.93 17.27 14.99
C PRO A 110 -9.55 16.30 13.98
N THR A 111 -10.63 15.60 14.34
CA THR A 111 -11.43 14.74 13.47
C THR A 111 -12.63 15.45 12.84
N GLY A 112 -12.91 16.70 13.23
CA GLY A 112 -13.95 17.52 12.64
C GLY A 112 -13.69 17.76 11.15
N ARG A 113 -14.71 17.56 10.30
CA ARG A 113 -14.58 17.81 8.85
C ARG A 113 -14.14 19.24 8.58
N LEU A 114 -12.91 19.40 8.10
CA LEU A 114 -12.42 20.66 7.57
C LEU A 114 -13.29 21.07 6.36
N GLY A 115 -13.55 22.38 6.24
CA GLY A 115 -14.21 22.93 5.06
C GLY A 115 -13.33 22.82 3.82
N THR A 116 -13.91 23.08 2.64
CA THR A 116 -13.14 23.18 1.38
C THR A 116 -11.99 24.19 1.53
N PRO A 117 -10.77 23.87 1.06
CA PRO A 117 -9.62 24.75 1.24
C PRO A 117 -9.85 26.11 0.57
N PRO A 118 -9.40 27.22 1.19
CA PRO A 118 -9.54 28.55 0.61
C PRO A 118 -8.79 28.65 -0.72
N LYS A 119 -9.21 29.58 -1.60
CA LYS A 119 -8.61 29.78 -2.93
C LYS A 119 -7.08 29.89 -2.82
N ALA A 120 -6.37 29.14 -3.68
CA ALA A 120 -4.91 29.12 -3.69
C ALA A 120 -4.34 30.55 -3.91
N PRO A 121 -3.26 30.94 -3.21
CA PRO A 121 -2.50 32.14 -3.53
C PRO A 121 -2.02 32.13 -4.99
N ALA A 122 -1.86 33.31 -5.61
CA ALA A 122 -1.54 33.41 -7.04
C ALA A 122 -0.20 32.73 -7.44
N SER A 123 0.79 32.76 -6.55
CA SER A 123 2.09 32.07 -6.67
C SER A 123 2.21 30.90 -5.66
N GLY A 124 1.09 30.30 -5.26
CA GLY A 124 1.07 29.14 -4.39
C GLY A 124 1.05 27.85 -5.19
N LEU A 125 1.63 26.79 -4.62
CA LEU A 125 1.33 25.41 -4.99
C LEU A 125 0.26 24.88 -4.03
N ARG A 126 -0.83 24.35 -4.54
CA ARG A 126 -1.81 23.59 -3.77
C ARG A 126 -1.64 22.11 -4.09
N ILE A 127 -1.79 21.27 -3.08
CA ILE A 127 -1.73 19.80 -3.21
C ILE A 127 -2.99 19.22 -2.58
N VAL A 128 -3.64 18.29 -3.28
CA VAL A 128 -4.85 17.61 -2.83
C VAL A 128 -4.72 16.12 -3.13
N ALA A 129 -4.58 15.31 -2.07
CA ALA A 129 -4.71 13.86 -2.19
C ALA A 129 -6.20 13.49 -2.31
N LEU A 130 -6.56 12.82 -3.41
CA LEU A 130 -7.91 12.29 -3.66
C LEU A 130 -8.04 10.80 -3.23
N GLY A 131 -6.93 10.19 -2.84
CA GLY A 131 -6.84 8.85 -2.23
C GLY A 131 -5.44 8.59 -1.65
N GLY A 132 -5.22 7.43 -1.04
CA GLY A 132 -3.96 7.07 -0.38
C GLY A 132 -3.73 7.67 1.02
N ILE A 133 -4.71 8.38 1.58
CA ILE A 133 -4.61 9.06 2.90
C ILE A 133 -5.74 8.58 3.82
N GLY A 134 -5.38 7.96 4.93
CA GLY A 134 -6.32 7.36 5.88
C GLY A 134 -6.71 5.92 5.54
N GLU A 135 -6.28 5.42 4.39
CA GLU A 135 -6.43 4.05 3.87
C GLU A 135 -5.20 3.70 3.02
N ILE A 136 -5.00 2.42 2.69
CA ILE A 136 -3.97 1.99 1.74
C ILE A 136 -4.64 1.74 0.39
N GLY A 137 -4.15 2.40 -0.65
CA GLY A 137 -4.59 2.24 -2.03
C GLY A 137 -5.39 3.43 -2.58
N ARG A 138 -5.89 3.26 -3.82
CA ARG A 138 -6.46 4.32 -4.68
C ARG A 138 -5.63 5.61 -4.72
N ASN A 139 -4.31 5.48 -4.80
CA ASN A 139 -3.41 6.63 -4.74
C ASN A 139 -3.66 7.59 -5.90
N MET A 140 -3.82 8.87 -5.57
CA MET A 140 -4.00 9.96 -6.53
C MET A 140 -3.75 11.29 -5.84
N THR A 141 -2.71 12.01 -6.27
CA THR A 141 -2.35 13.34 -5.76
C THR A 141 -2.43 14.38 -6.86
N VAL A 142 -3.24 15.42 -6.65
CA VAL A 142 -3.40 16.54 -7.59
C VAL A 142 -2.58 17.74 -7.12
N PHE A 143 -1.71 18.23 -7.98
CA PHE A 143 -0.92 19.45 -7.81
C PHE A 143 -1.55 20.56 -8.64
N GLU A 144 -1.89 21.69 -8.01
CA GLU A 144 -2.44 22.87 -8.67
C GLU A 144 -1.48 24.05 -8.53
N HIS A 145 -1.07 24.63 -9.66
CA HIS A 145 -0.23 25.81 -9.70
C HIS A 145 -0.54 26.68 -10.91
N ARG A 146 -0.61 28.01 -10.73
CA ARG A 146 -0.95 28.99 -11.80
C ARG A 146 -2.22 28.64 -12.60
N GLY A 147 -3.18 27.96 -11.98
CA GLY A 147 -4.43 27.50 -12.59
C GLY A 147 -4.32 26.17 -13.36
N LYS A 148 -3.13 25.59 -13.50
CA LYS A 148 -2.90 24.29 -14.15
C LYS A 148 -2.78 23.16 -13.15
N LEU A 149 -3.08 21.95 -13.61
CA LEU A 149 -3.14 20.73 -12.82
C LEU A 149 -2.13 19.70 -13.33
N LEU A 150 -1.41 19.07 -12.40
CA LEU A 150 -0.58 17.89 -12.62
C LEU A 150 -1.08 16.79 -11.68
N ILE A 151 -1.27 15.58 -12.20
CA ILE A 151 -1.74 14.43 -11.41
C ILE A 151 -0.56 13.47 -11.22
N VAL A 152 -0.32 13.02 -9.99
CA VAL A 152 0.59 11.90 -9.69
C VAL A 152 -0.25 10.73 -9.20
N ASP A 153 -0.15 9.62 -9.92
CA ASP A 153 -0.90 8.37 -9.77
C ASP A 153 -2.42 8.49 -9.93
N CYS A 154 -3.07 7.39 -10.30
CA CYS A 154 -4.52 7.24 -10.44
C CYS A 154 -4.91 5.77 -10.26
N GLY A 155 -4.89 5.31 -9.01
CA GLY A 155 -5.09 3.91 -8.63
C GLY A 155 -6.49 3.51 -8.18
N VAL A 156 -6.68 2.21 -7.92
CA VAL A 156 -7.89 1.66 -7.27
C VAL A 156 -7.66 1.22 -5.83
N LEU A 157 -8.74 1.10 -5.07
CA LEU A 157 -8.83 0.40 -3.80
C LEU A 157 -9.72 -0.83 -4.02
N PHE A 158 -9.32 -1.97 -3.46
CA PHE A 158 -10.14 -3.19 -3.49
C PHE A 158 -11.20 -3.12 -2.36
N PRO A 159 -12.47 -3.43 -2.66
CA PRO A 159 -13.53 -3.39 -1.65
C PRO A 159 -13.44 -4.57 -0.68
N GLU A 160 -13.88 -4.34 0.56
CA GLU A 160 -14.07 -5.40 1.56
C GLU A 160 -15.18 -6.39 1.15
N ASP A 161 -15.09 -7.64 1.62
CA ASP A 161 -16.02 -8.75 1.30
C ASP A 161 -17.52 -8.47 1.58
N GLN A 162 -17.84 -7.38 2.30
CA GLN A 162 -19.20 -7.01 2.69
C GLN A 162 -19.96 -6.15 1.65
N GLN A 163 -19.38 -5.89 0.46
CA GLN A 163 -19.96 -4.98 -0.55
C GLN A 163 -20.38 -5.69 -1.87
N PRO A 164 -21.48 -6.48 -1.89
CA PRO A 164 -21.98 -7.10 -3.12
C PRO A 164 -22.24 -6.10 -4.25
N GLY A 165 -21.63 -6.34 -5.42
CA GLY A 165 -21.78 -5.50 -6.61
C GLY A 165 -20.78 -4.36 -6.74
N VAL A 166 -19.84 -4.22 -5.79
CA VAL A 166 -18.67 -3.34 -5.92
C VAL A 166 -17.46 -4.20 -6.30
N ASP A 167 -16.89 -3.97 -7.49
CA ASP A 167 -15.66 -4.65 -7.93
C ASP A 167 -14.39 -3.86 -7.57
N LEU A 168 -14.48 -2.52 -7.62
CA LEU A 168 -13.36 -1.57 -7.47
C LEU A 168 -13.87 -0.26 -6.85
N ILE A 169 -13.06 0.36 -5.99
CA ILE A 169 -13.28 1.70 -5.43
C ILE A 169 -12.28 2.66 -6.07
N LEU A 170 -12.76 3.82 -6.54
CA LEU A 170 -11.95 4.84 -7.23
C LEU A 170 -11.71 6.07 -6.33
N PRO A 171 -10.75 6.95 -6.68
CA PRO A 171 -10.71 8.33 -6.21
C PRO A 171 -11.94 9.11 -6.71
N ASP A 172 -12.32 10.17 -6.00
CA ASP A 172 -13.44 11.02 -6.37
C ASP A 172 -13.00 12.14 -7.33
N PHE A 173 -13.20 11.92 -8.64
CA PHE A 173 -12.76 12.87 -9.67
C PHE A 173 -13.52 14.20 -9.69
N ARG A 174 -14.62 14.37 -8.92
CA ARG A 174 -15.42 15.61 -8.90
C ARG A 174 -14.61 16.86 -8.51
N TYR A 175 -13.45 16.71 -7.89
CA TYR A 175 -12.52 17.82 -7.62
C TYR A 175 -11.87 18.41 -8.89
N ILE A 176 -11.74 17.62 -9.97
CA ILE A 176 -11.07 17.97 -11.22
C ILE A 176 -11.95 17.83 -12.47
N GLU A 177 -13.13 17.22 -12.36
CA GLU A 177 -14.02 16.89 -13.49
C GLU A 177 -14.38 18.12 -14.36
N ASP A 178 -14.75 19.23 -13.74
CA ASP A 178 -15.04 20.51 -14.42
C ASP A 178 -13.76 21.26 -14.91
N ARG A 179 -12.57 20.66 -14.73
CA ARG A 179 -11.25 21.27 -15.00
C ARG A 179 -10.29 20.32 -15.73
N MET A 180 -10.81 19.32 -16.43
CA MET A 180 -9.97 18.37 -17.18
C MET A 180 -9.11 19.02 -18.28
N ASP A 181 -9.48 20.22 -18.76
CA ASP A 181 -8.67 21.03 -19.69
C ASP A 181 -7.48 21.74 -19.01
N ASP A 182 -7.51 21.90 -17.68
CA ASP A 182 -6.36 22.41 -16.90
C ASP A 182 -5.32 21.32 -16.62
N VAL A 183 -5.65 20.04 -16.86
CA VAL A 183 -4.73 18.92 -16.65
C VAL A 183 -3.68 18.88 -17.77
N GLU A 184 -2.43 19.16 -17.40
CA GLU A 184 -1.28 19.14 -18.31
C GLU A 184 -0.74 17.72 -18.51
N ALA A 185 -0.85 16.87 -17.49
CA ALA A 185 -0.25 15.53 -17.45
C ALA A 185 -0.78 14.66 -16.31
N VAL A 186 -0.68 13.34 -16.50
CA VAL A 186 -0.73 12.33 -15.43
C VAL A 186 0.61 11.60 -15.38
N ILE A 187 1.35 11.75 -14.28
CA ILE A 187 2.59 11.01 -14.03
C ILE A 187 2.27 9.77 -13.19
N LEU A 188 2.83 8.63 -13.56
CA LEU A 188 2.69 7.37 -12.84
C LEU A 188 4.04 6.96 -12.24
N THR A 189 4.10 6.80 -10.92
CA THR A 189 5.31 6.42 -10.19
C THR A 189 5.73 4.99 -10.55
N HIS A 190 4.77 4.06 -10.60
CA HIS A 190 5.00 2.66 -10.90
C HIS A 190 3.72 1.93 -11.31
N GLY A 191 3.84 0.66 -11.74
CA GLY A 191 2.76 -0.11 -12.37
C GLY A 191 1.80 -0.90 -11.47
N HIS A 192 1.66 -0.58 -10.17
CA HIS A 192 0.70 -1.27 -9.31
C HIS A 192 -0.74 -0.78 -9.50
N GLU A 193 -1.72 -1.67 -9.25
CA GLU A 193 -3.15 -1.41 -9.48
C GLU A 193 -3.67 -0.22 -8.66
N ASP A 194 -3.16 -0.06 -7.45
CA ASP A 194 -3.40 1.05 -6.54
C ASP A 194 -2.65 2.35 -6.89
N HIS A 195 -1.94 2.37 -8.03
CA HIS A 195 -1.37 3.57 -8.67
C HIS A 195 -1.81 3.78 -10.13
N ILE A 196 -2.22 2.72 -10.86
CA ILE A 196 -2.62 2.82 -12.29
C ILE A 196 -4.03 2.32 -12.61
N GLY A 197 -4.73 1.72 -11.66
CA GLY A 197 -5.98 0.99 -11.92
C GLY A 197 -7.18 1.86 -12.27
N ALA A 198 -7.25 3.10 -11.76
CA ALA A 198 -8.34 4.04 -12.02
C ALA A 198 -8.10 4.90 -13.27
N LEU A 199 -6.87 4.91 -13.81
CA LEU A 199 -6.51 5.66 -15.01
C LEU A 199 -7.43 5.42 -16.22
N PRO A 200 -7.91 4.20 -16.55
CA PRO A 200 -8.87 4.00 -17.65
C PRO A 200 -10.24 4.65 -17.42
N PHE A 201 -10.56 5.06 -16.19
CA PHE A 201 -11.78 5.80 -15.87
C PHE A 201 -11.53 7.30 -16.00
N LEU A 202 -10.38 7.80 -15.54
CA LEU A 202 -9.94 9.19 -15.75
C LEU A 202 -9.83 9.53 -17.25
N LEU A 203 -9.21 8.65 -18.04
CA LEU A 203 -9.05 8.81 -19.49
C LEU A 203 -10.36 8.73 -20.30
N ARG A 204 -11.49 8.37 -19.67
CA ARG A 204 -12.83 8.52 -20.30
C ARG A 204 -13.36 9.95 -20.23
N LEU A 205 -12.91 10.73 -19.23
CA LEU A 205 -13.24 12.14 -19.13
C LEU A 205 -12.45 12.95 -20.16
N ARG A 206 -11.17 12.62 -20.33
CA ARG A 206 -10.30 13.22 -21.37
C ARG A 206 -9.20 12.25 -21.79
N ALA A 207 -9.19 11.85 -23.06
CA ALA A 207 -8.38 10.73 -23.58
C ALA A 207 -7.00 11.13 -24.15
N ASP A 208 -6.78 12.42 -24.43
CA ASP A 208 -5.55 12.97 -25.03
C ASP A 208 -4.47 13.34 -24.01
N ILE A 209 -4.80 13.33 -22.71
CA ILE A 209 -3.87 13.70 -21.63
C ILE A 209 -2.59 12.86 -21.73
N PRO A 210 -1.40 13.50 -21.75
CA PRO A 210 -0.12 12.79 -21.64
C PRO A 210 -0.04 12.00 -20.34
N VAL A 211 0.17 10.69 -20.48
CA VAL A 211 0.44 9.77 -19.37
C VAL A 211 1.93 9.45 -19.39
N ILE A 212 2.65 9.90 -18.38
CA ILE A 212 4.10 9.81 -18.27
C ILE A 212 4.48 8.74 -17.26
N GLY A 213 5.50 7.93 -17.57
CA GLY A 213 6.01 6.93 -16.65
C GLY A 213 7.11 6.08 -17.27
N ALA A 214 7.67 5.18 -16.47
CA ALA A 214 8.67 4.23 -16.94
C ALA A 214 8.10 3.16 -17.87
N LYS A 215 8.98 2.54 -18.66
CA LYS A 215 8.64 1.60 -19.73
C LYS A 215 7.74 0.44 -19.28
N PHE A 216 8.08 -0.22 -18.18
CA PHE A 216 7.26 -1.32 -17.65
C PHE A 216 5.88 -0.83 -17.20
N THR A 217 5.82 0.31 -16.48
CA THR A 217 4.58 0.96 -16.05
C THR A 217 3.65 1.27 -17.23
N LEU A 218 4.19 1.89 -18.28
CA LEU A 218 3.41 2.24 -19.48
C LEU A 218 2.95 1.01 -20.27
N ALA A 219 3.73 -0.08 -20.30
CA ALA A 219 3.31 -1.32 -20.93
C ALA A 219 2.12 -1.98 -20.21
N LEU A 220 2.12 -1.96 -18.86
CA LEU A 220 0.98 -2.42 -18.05
C LEU A 220 -0.26 -1.53 -18.24
N VAL A 221 -0.08 -0.20 -18.30
CA VAL A 221 -1.14 0.77 -18.61
C VAL A 221 -1.72 0.54 -20.01
N ALA A 222 -0.88 0.34 -21.03
CA ALA A 222 -1.32 0.07 -22.39
C ALA A 222 -2.17 -1.21 -22.48
N ALA A 223 -1.75 -2.25 -21.77
CA ALA A 223 -2.48 -3.51 -21.69
C ALA A 223 -3.84 -3.34 -20.99
N LYS A 224 -3.89 -2.61 -19.87
CA LYS A 224 -5.12 -2.28 -19.15
C LYS A 224 -6.07 -1.42 -19.99
N CYS A 225 -5.57 -0.37 -20.62
CA CYS A 225 -6.37 0.52 -21.47
C CYS A 225 -6.98 -0.21 -22.67
N ARG A 226 -6.28 -1.21 -23.23
CA ARG A 226 -6.79 -2.08 -24.30
C ARG A 226 -8.04 -2.85 -23.88
N GLU A 227 -8.11 -3.34 -22.64
CA GLU A 227 -9.32 -3.99 -22.09
C GLU A 227 -10.50 -3.01 -21.99
N HIS A 228 -10.21 -1.73 -21.75
CA HIS A 228 -11.20 -0.63 -21.75
C HIS A 228 -11.45 -0.02 -23.14
N ARG A 229 -10.83 -0.54 -24.21
CA ARG A 229 -10.87 -0.04 -25.60
C ARG A 229 -10.32 1.39 -25.79
N LEU A 230 -9.42 1.82 -24.90
CA LEU A 230 -8.75 3.12 -24.94
C LEU A 230 -7.37 3.02 -25.60
N ARG A 231 -6.92 4.14 -26.17
CA ARG A 231 -5.57 4.33 -26.72
C ARG A 231 -4.93 5.57 -26.06
N PRO A 232 -4.29 5.40 -24.89
CA PRO A 232 -3.69 6.51 -24.15
C PRO A 232 -2.52 7.14 -24.90
N ASN A 233 -2.30 8.43 -24.67
CA ASN A 233 -1.10 9.16 -25.07
C ASN A 233 0.03 8.86 -24.06
N LEU A 234 0.88 7.86 -24.35
CA LEU A 234 1.93 7.39 -23.44
C LEU A 234 3.28 8.06 -23.76
N VAL A 235 3.95 8.58 -22.74
CA VAL A 235 5.27 9.24 -22.84
C VAL A 235 6.26 8.55 -21.92
N GLU A 236 7.21 7.81 -22.48
CA GLU A 236 8.23 7.09 -21.74
C GLU A 236 9.29 8.03 -21.15
N VAL A 237 9.62 7.83 -19.87
CA VAL A 237 10.73 8.50 -19.17
C VAL A 237 11.54 7.48 -18.38
N VAL A 238 12.81 7.77 -18.14
CA VAL A 238 13.70 7.02 -17.24
C VAL A 238 14.30 7.95 -16.19
N GLU A 239 14.96 7.40 -15.18
CA GLU A 239 15.71 8.19 -14.19
C GLU A 239 16.71 9.17 -14.84
N GLY A 240 16.87 10.33 -14.21
CA GLY A 240 17.70 11.43 -14.72
C GLY A 240 17.08 12.20 -15.90
N ASN A 241 15.92 11.78 -16.44
CA ASN A 241 15.17 12.59 -17.39
C ASN A 241 14.53 13.80 -16.70
N THR A 242 14.27 14.85 -17.49
CA THR A 242 13.43 15.98 -17.10
C THR A 242 12.36 16.24 -18.15
N THR A 243 11.18 16.68 -17.72
CA THR A 243 10.06 17.08 -18.58
C THR A 243 9.41 18.36 -18.05
N THR A 244 8.71 19.10 -18.91
CA THR A 244 7.94 20.28 -18.52
C THR A 244 6.49 20.09 -18.93
N HIS A 245 5.57 20.27 -18.00
CA HIS A 245 4.12 20.14 -18.19
C HIS A 245 3.45 21.41 -17.68
N GLY A 246 3.05 22.31 -18.59
CA GLY A 246 2.60 23.66 -18.22
C GLY A 246 3.62 24.39 -17.32
N PRO A 247 3.27 24.74 -16.07
CA PRO A 247 4.16 25.42 -15.13
C PRO A 247 4.92 24.46 -14.18
N PHE A 248 4.91 23.15 -14.45
CA PHE A 248 5.57 22.12 -13.63
C PHE A 248 6.80 21.57 -14.38
N ASP A 249 7.99 21.78 -13.81
CA ASP A 249 9.22 21.11 -14.28
C ASP A 249 9.44 19.85 -13.43
N CYS A 250 9.47 18.68 -14.08
CA CYS A 250 9.54 17.38 -13.44
C CYS A 250 10.91 16.73 -13.68
N GLU A 251 11.47 16.10 -12.65
CA GLU A 251 12.73 15.35 -12.69
C GLU A 251 12.52 13.98 -12.05
N TYR A 252 12.97 12.92 -12.73
CA TYR A 252 12.67 11.53 -12.37
C TYR A 252 13.87 10.83 -11.74
N PHE A 253 13.63 10.07 -10.67
CA PHE A 253 14.66 9.39 -9.89
C PHE A 253 14.33 7.91 -9.75
N ALA A 254 15.34 7.04 -9.87
CA ALA A 254 15.16 5.62 -9.66
C ALA A 254 14.78 5.34 -8.19
N VAL A 255 13.74 4.54 -7.99
CA VAL A 255 13.45 3.94 -6.68
C VAL A 255 13.35 2.43 -6.81
N ASN A 256 13.83 1.72 -5.79
CA ASN A 256 13.65 0.30 -5.63
C ASN A 256 12.30 0.03 -4.95
N HIS A 257 11.54 -0.92 -5.49
CA HIS A 257 10.23 -1.32 -4.99
C HIS A 257 9.97 -2.81 -5.30
N SER A 258 8.76 -3.33 -5.06
CA SER A 258 8.34 -4.70 -5.42
C SER A 258 7.89 -4.85 -6.88
N ILE A 259 8.11 -3.84 -7.72
CA ILE A 259 7.96 -3.88 -9.18
C ILE A 259 9.20 -3.24 -9.83
N PRO A 260 9.67 -3.70 -11.00
CA PRO A 260 10.68 -2.99 -11.77
C PRO A 260 10.26 -1.56 -12.14
N ASP A 261 11.21 -0.74 -12.56
CA ASP A 261 10.96 0.56 -13.21
C ASP A 261 10.24 1.62 -12.35
N ALA A 262 10.13 1.44 -11.04
CA ALA A 262 9.53 2.45 -10.17
C ALA A 262 10.35 3.77 -10.15
N LEU A 263 9.65 4.90 -10.08
CA LEU A 263 10.21 6.26 -10.10
C LEU A 263 9.62 7.14 -8.99
N ALA A 264 10.51 7.90 -8.34
CA ALA A 264 10.15 9.11 -7.60
C ALA A 264 10.24 10.33 -8.51
N ILE A 265 9.50 11.40 -8.19
CA ILE A 265 9.42 12.62 -9.01
C ILE A 265 9.69 13.85 -8.14
N ALA A 266 10.66 14.66 -8.54
CA ALA A 266 10.75 16.05 -8.07
C ALA A 266 9.93 16.95 -8.99
N ILE A 267 9.06 17.78 -8.41
CA ILE A 267 8.19 18.72 -9.12
C ILE A 267 8.61 20.13 -8.69
N ARG A 268 9.10 20.93 -9.64
CA ARG A 268 9.59 22.28 -9.42
C ARG A 268 8.60 23.28 -10.01
N THR A 269 8.33 24.34 -9.26
CA THR A 269 7.47 25.47 -9.65
C THR A 269 8.07 26.76 -9.11
N ASP A 270 7.49 27.93 -9.42
CA ASP A 270 7.93 29.19 -8.78
C ASP A 270 7.63 29.27 -7.28
N ALA A 271 6.79 28.36 -6.77
CA ALA A 271 6.39 28.26 -5.38
C ALA A 271 7.33 27.40 -4.53
N GLY A 272 8.22 26.62 -5.16
CA GLY A 272 9.15 25.71 -4.49
C GLY A 272 9.33 24.36 -5.18
N VAL A 273 10.06 23.47 -4.50
CA VAL A 273 10.37 22.09 -4.93
C VAL A 273 9.65 21.08 -4.05
N VAL A 274 8.87 20.19 -4.67
CA VAL A 274 8.29 19.01 -4.01
C VAL A 274 9.02 17.76 -4.46
N LEU A 275 9.31 16.83 -3.56
CA LEU A 275 9.70 15.45 -3.91
C LEU A 275 8.56 14.51 -3.52
N HIS A 276 8.04 13.73 -4.47
CA HIS A 276 7.06 12.65 -4.25
C HIS A 276 7.77 11.31 -4.47
N THR A 277 7.87 10.47 -3.43
CA THR A 277 8.60 9.19 -3.53
C THR A 277 7.93 8.18 -4.45
N GLY A 278 6.59 8.23 -4.55
CA GLY A 278 5.84 7.02 -4.88
C GLY A 278 6.07 5.97 -3.79
N ASP A 279 6.01 4.70 -4.15
CA ASP A 279 6.33 3.62 -3.22
C ASP A 279 7.80 3.25 -3.31
N ILE A 280 8.45 3.05 -2.16
CA ILE A 280 9.91 3.06 -2.07
C ILE A 280 10.43 2.16 -0.95
N LYS A 281 11.53 1.44 -1.22
CA LYS A 281 12.42 0.84 -0.20
C LYS A 281 13.89 1.07 -0.57
N LEU A 282 14.82 0.65 0.30
CA LEU A 282 16.26 0.82 0.10
C LEU A 282 17.00 -0.51 0.04
N ASP A 283 16.51 -1.47 -0.77
CA ASP A 283 17.27 -2.70 -1.03
C ASP A 283 18.63 -2.35 -1.66
N GLN A 284 19.71 -2.69 -0.96
CA GLN A 284 21.08 -2.42 -1.38
C GLN A 284 21.63 -3.50 -2.34
N LEU A 285 20.91 -4.61 -2.50
CA LEU A 285 21.33 -5.78 -3.24
C LEU A 285 20.20 -6.34 -4.12
N PRO A 286 19.52 -5.49 -4.93
CA PRO A 286 18.37 -5.87 -5.74
C PRO A 286 18.79 -6.77 -6.92
N LEU A 287 17.87 -7.58 -7.43
CA LEU A 287 18.17 -8.61 -8.44
C LEU A 287 18.54 -8.02 -9.81
N ASP A 288 18.02 -6.84 -10.14
CA ASP A 288 18.27 -6.08 -11.37
C ASP A 288 19.46 -5.11 -11.23
N GLY A 289 20.04 -4.97 -10.04
CA GLY A 289 21.07 -3.97 -9.73
C GLY A 289 20.56 -2.52 -9.66
N ARG A 290 19.25 -2.27 -9.79
CA ARG A 290 18.68 -0.92 -9.81
C ARG A 290 18.36 -0.45 -8.38
N LEU A 291 19.32 0.31 -7.84
CA LEU A 291 19.20 0.94 -6.52
C LEU A 291 18.23 2.13 -6.53
N THR A 292 17.72 2.46 -5.34
CA THR A 292 17.14 3.79 -5.08
C THR A 292 18.23 4.85 -5.17
N ASP A 293 17.99 5.93 -5.92
CA ASP A 293 18.95 7.00 -6.16
C ASP A 293 19.08 7.96 -4.95
N LEU A 294 19.69 7.46 -3.89
CA LEU A 294 20.04 8.24 -2.70
C LEU A 294 21.01 9.40 -3.00
N ALA A 295 21.81 9.29 -4.07
CA ALA A 295 22.72 10.36 -4.48
C ALA A 295 21.95 11.53 -5.11
N GLY A 296 21.01 11.24 -6.01
CA GLY A 296 20.07 12.20 -6.57
C GLY A 296 19.18 12.83 -5.51
N PHE A 297 18.65 12.04 -4.56
CA PHE A 297 17.88 12.56 -3.43
C PHE A 297 18.72 13.50 -2.55
N SER A 298 19.98 13.16 -2.27
CA SER A 298 20.86 14.04 -1.48
C SER A 298 21.24 15.32 -2.23
N ARG A 299 21.45 15.25 -3.56
CA ARG A 299 21.65 16.44 -4.39
C ARG A 299 20.42 17.35 -4.35
N LEU A 300 19.22 16.78 -4.52
CA LEU A 300 17.97 17.53 -4.45
C LEU A 300 17.79 18.19 -3.06
N GLY A 301 18.17 17.49 -1.99
CA GLY A 301 18.21 18.05 -0.64
C GLY A 301 19.21 19.20 -0.44
N ASP A 302 20.33 19.21 -1.19
CA ASP A 302 21.30 20.33 -1.20
C ASP A 302 20.84 21.53 -2.04
N GLU A 303 20.02 21.29 -3.07
CA GLU A 303 19.33 22.35 -3.82
C GLU A 303 18.19 22.98 -2.99
N GLY A 304 17.52 22.16 -2.18
CA GLY A 304 16.46 22.54 -1.25
C GLY A 304 15.12 21.92 -1.63
N VAL A 305 14.57 21.05 -0.77
CA VAL A 305 13.21 20.50 -0.90
C VAL A 305 12.28 21.23 0.07
N ASP A 306 11.27 21.91 -0.46
CA ASP A 306 10.28 22.64 0.34
C ASP A 306 9.26 21.69 0.96
N LEU A 307 8.88 20.63 0.25
CA LEU A 307 7.94 19.61 0.74
C LEU A 307 8.31 18.20 0.26
N PHE A 308 8.28 17.24 1.18
CA PHE A 308 8.50 15.82 0.89
C PHE A 308 7.22 15.01 1.10
N LEU A 309 6.72 14.37 0.04
CA LEU A 309 5.64 13.40 0.06
C LEU A 309 6.25 12.01 0.04
N VAL A 310 6.04 11.25 1.12
CA VAL A 310 6.76 10.01 1.39
C VAL A 310 5.83 8.87 1.83
N ASP A 311 6.05 7.69 1.24
CA ASP A 311 5.38 6.42 1.59
C ASP A 311 5.46 6.16 3.10
N SER A 312 4.31 5.83 3.70
CA SER A 312 4.18 5.59 5.14
C SER A 312 3.92 4.14 5.49
N THR A 313 3.68 3.26 4.52
CA THR A 313 3.11 1.91 4.69
C THR A 313 3.81 1.10 5.77
N ASN A 314 5.14 1.19 5.83
CA ASN A 314 5.98 0.45 6.76
C ASN A 314 6.60 1.32 7.88
N ALA A 315 6.12 2.55 8.10
CA ALA A 315 6.69 3.47 9.08
C ALA A 315 6.55 3.00 10.55
N GLU A 316 5.62 2.09 10.85
CA GLU A 316 5.52 1.43 12.16
C GLU A 316 6.49 0.24 12.32
N VAL A 317 7.15 -0.20 11.24
CA VAL A 317 8.08 -1.34 11.27
C VAL A 317 9.49 -0.84 11.59
N PRO A 318 10.10 -1.23 12.73
CA PRO A 318 11.44 -0.79 13.09
C PRO A 318 12.53 -1.45 12.23
N GLY A 319 13.68 -0.79 12.14
CA GLY A 319 14.84 -1.32 11.41
C GLY A 319 14.72 -1.17 9.89
N PHE A 320 15.17 -2.19 9.16
CA PHE A 320 15.35 -2.16 7.70
C PHE A 320 14.65 -3.36 7.07
N VAL A 321 14.09 -3.19 5.88
CA VAL A 321 13.64 -4.30 5.04
C VAL A 321 14.82 -5.21 4.68
N THR A 322 14.59 -6.52 4.74
CA THR A 322 15.57 -7.51 4.28
C THR A 322 15.70 -7.45 2.74
N PRO A 323 16.92 -7.57 2.17
CA PRO A 323 17.12 -7.71 0.73
C PRO A 323 16.31 -8.84 0.08
N GLU A 324 15.69 -8.58 -1.07
CA GLU A 324 14.84 -9.53 -1.80
C GLU A 324 15.58 -10.83 -2.14
N ARG A 325 16.90 -10.77 -2.38
CA ARG A 325 17.74 -11.94 -2.66
C ARG A 325 17.75 -13.01 -1.55
N GLU A 326 17.49 -12.65 -0.29
CA GLU A 326 17.41 -13.64 0.80
C GLU A 326 16.22 -14.60 0.64
N ILE A 327 15.14 -14.14 -0.03
CA ILE A 327 13.95 -14.96 -0.28
C ILE A 327 14.26 -16.12 -1.21
N GLY A 328 15.19 -15.97 -2.15
CA GLY A 328 15.58 -17.03 -3.08
C GLY A 328 16.05 -18.31 -2.37
N GLY A 329 16.80 -18.19 -1.27
CA GLY A 329 17.23 -19.35 -0.48
C GLY A 329 16.09 -20.03 0.29
N VAL A 330 15.06 -19.29 0.68
CA VAL A 330 13.87 -19.86 1.35
C VAL A 330 12.96 -20.54 0.32
N LEU A 331 12.75 -19.92 -0.85
CA LEU A 331 11.99 -20.52 -1.95
C LEU A 331 12.67 -21.78 -2.49
N ASP A 332 14.00 -21.80 -2.61
CA ASP A 332 14.78 -23.00 -2.95
C ASP A 332 14.48 -24.16 -1.98
N ASN A 333 14.52 -23.89 -0.68
CA ASN A 333 14.20 -24.88 0.34
C ASN A 333 12.73 -25.34 0.29
N VAL A 334 11.77 -24.42 0.13
CA VAL A 334 10.33 -24.72 0.19
C VAL A 334 9.84 -25.41 -1.09
N ILE A 335 10.19 -24.89 -2.26
CA ILE A 335 9.73 -25.38 -3.57
C ILE A 335 10.60 -26.56 -4.05
N GLY A 336 11.92 -26.46 -3.89
CA GLY A 336 12.87 -27.47 -4.39
C GLY A 336 12.81 -28.79 -3.64
N LYS A 337 12.59 -28.76 -2.31
CA LYS A 337 12.49 -29.98 -1.49
C LYS A 337 11.09 -30.61 -1.48
N ALA A 338 10.06 -29.90 -1.95
CA ALA A 338 8.70 -30.44 -2.02
C ALA A 338 8.64 -31.74 -2.84
N LYS A 339 7.82 -32.69 -2.40
CA LYS A 339 7.53 -33.97 -3.09
C LYS A 339 6.13 -34.01 -3.71
N GLN A 340 5.48 -32.86 -3.72
CA GLN A 340 4.13 -32.61 -4.21
C GLN A 340 4.15 -31.49 -5.25
N ARG A 341 2.95 -31.23 -5.79
CA ARG A 341 2.62 -30.06 -6.58
C ARG A 341 2.70 -28.81 -5.73
N VAL A 342 3.35 -27.77 -6.27
CA VAL A 342 3.51 -26.48 -5.59
C VAL A 342 2.67 -25.41 -6.28
N ILE A 343 1.97 -24.59 -5.50
CA ILE A 343 1.20 -23.44 -5.98
C ILE A 343 1.78 -22.20 -5.29
N VAL A 344 2.49 -21.34 -6.03
CA VAL A 344 3.00 -20.07 -5.51
C VAL A 344 2.05 -18.97 -5.90
N ALA A 345 1.50 -18.26 -4.92
CA ALA A 345 0.67 -17.09 -5.15
C ALA A 345 1.46 -15.80 -4.85
N SER A 346 1.41 -14.85 -5.77
CA SER A 346 2.04 -13.53 -5.60
C SER A 346 1.32 -12.48 -6.47
N PHE A 347 1.71 -11.21 -6.32
CA PHE A 347 1.23 -10.15 -7.19
C PHE A 347 1.73 -10.36 -8.63
N ALA A 348 0.85 -10.15 -9.60
CA ALA A 348 1.19 -10.26 -11.03
C ALA A 348 2.16 -9.16 -11.53
N SER A 349 2.50 -8.19 -10.68
CA SER A 349 3.51 -7.16 -10.90
C SER A 349 4.90 -7.55 -10.38
N HIS A 350 5.01 -8.50 -9.44
CA HIS A 350 6.25 -8.72 -8.68
C HIS A 350 7.26 -9.59 -9.45
N VAL A 351 7.76 -9.06 -10.56
CA VAL A 351 8.64 -9.77 -11.51
C VAL A 351 9.84 -10.42 -10.82
N HIS A 352 10.51 -9.72 -9.90
CA HIS A 352 11.65 -10.25 -9.14
C HIS A 352 11.31 -11.51 -8.32
N ARG A 353 10.13 -11.55 -7.69
CA ARG A 353 9.66 -12.75 -6.99
C ARG A 353 9.37 -13.89 -7.95
N ILE A 354 8.79 -13.59 -9.11
CA ILE A 354 8.50 -14.61 -10.12
C ILE A 354 9.80 -15.15 -10.72
N GLN A 355 10.81 -14.31 -10.97
CA GLN A 355 12.14 -14.75 -11.40
C GLN A 355 12.74 -15.77 -10.41
N GLN A 356 12.70 -15.49 -9.11
CA GLN A 356 13.20 -16.46 -8.11
C GLN A 356 12.45 -17.80 -8.15
N VAL A 357 11.13 -17.79 -8.40
CA VAL A 357 10.33 -19.03 -8.55
C VAL A 357 10.68 -19.76 -9.85
N VAL A 358 10.90 -19.03 -10.95
CA VAL A 358 11.37 -19.55 -12.25
C VAL A 358 12.74 -20.23 -12.09
N ASP A 359 13.69 -19.56 -11.42
CA ASP A 359 15.06 -20.06 -11.21
C ASP A 359 15.07 -21.36 -10.38
N VAL A 360 14.27 -21.41 -9.31
CA VAL A 360 14.12 -22.61 -8.48
C VAL A 360 13.42 -23.72 -9.26
N ALA A 361 12.37 -23.41 -10.03
CA ALA A 361 11.71 -24.41 -10.87
C ALA A 361 12.68 -25.01 -11.90
N ALA A 362 13.47 -24.18 -12.59
CA ALA A 362 14.50 -24.63 -13.52
C ALA A 362 15.55 -25.52 -12.83
N ARG A 363 16.10 -25.10 -11.68
CA ARG A 363 17.10 -25.82 -10.89
C ARG A 363 16.64 -27.21 -10.47
N TYR A 364 15.39 -27.34 -10.04
CA TYR A 364 14.78 -28.62 -9.64
C TYR A 364 14.05 -29.32 -10.80
N ASN A 365 14.20 -28.83 -12.03
CA ASN A 365 13.64 -29.41 -13.25
C ASN A 365 12.09 -29.57 -13.18
N ARG A 366 11.43 -28.67 -12.43
CA ARG A 366 9.98 -28.54 -12.40
C ARG A 366 9.52 -27.64 -13.55
N ARG A 367 8.42 -27.98 -14.22
CA ARG A 367 7.76 -27.11 -15.20
C ARG A 367 6.87 -26.10 -14.48
N ILE A 368 6.65 -24.95 -15.10
CA ILE A 368 5.83 -23.86 -14.55
C ILE A 368 4.60 -23.59 -15.40
N VAL A 369 3.52 -23.15 -14.75
CA VAL A 369 2.29 -22.65 -15.40
C VAL A 369 1.90 -21.32 -14.76
N PHE A 370 1.71 -20.28 -15.55
CA PHE A 370 1.11 -19.03 -15.09
C PHE A 370 -0.41 -19.15 -15.05
N VAL A 371 -1.02 -18.80 -13.91
CA VAL A 371 -2.46 -18.97 -13.65
C VAL A 371 -3.10 -17.62 -13.31
N GLY A 372 -4.18 -17.30 -14.03
CA GLY A 372 -4.90 -16.05 -13.92
C GLY A 372 -4.48 -15.04 -15.00
N ARG A 373 -5.47 -14.33 -15.56
CA ARG A 373 -5.29 -13.45 -16.73
C ARG A 373 -4.17 -12.42 -16.54
N SER A 374 -4.14 -11.74 -15.39
CA SER A 374 -3.13 -10.73 -15.10
C SER A 374 -1.72 -11.34 -14.96
N MET A 375 -1.57 -12.54 -14.39
CA MET A 375 -0.27 -13.20 -14.29
C MET A 375 0.28 -13.54 -15.67
N VAL A 376 -0.50 -14.24 -16.51
CA VAL A 376 -0.11 -14.60 -17.89
C VAL A 376 0.27 -13.34 -18.68
N ARG A 377 -0.59 -12.32 -18.67
CA ARG A 377 -0.39 -11.08 -19.44
C ARG A 377 0.83 -10.29 -18.97
N ASN A 378 0.99 -10.09 -17.66
CA ASN A 378 2.08 -9.28 -17.12
C ASN A 378 3.43 -10.02 -17.24
N MET A 379 3.47 -11.34 -17.07
CA MET A 379 4.70 -12.13 -17.25
C MET A 379 5.11 -12.23 -18.73
N GLN A 380 4.15 -12.19 -19.68
CA GLN A 380 4.48 -12.03 -21.09
C GLN A 380 5.12 -10.66 -21.36
N ILE A 381 4.51 -9.57 -20.88
CA ILE A 381 5.08 -8.22 -21.00
C ILE A 381 6.48 -8.14 -20.36
N ALA A 382 6.69 -8.78 -19.21
CA ALA A 382 7.99 -8.82 -18.56
C ALA A 382 9.05 -9.60 -19.38
N GLN A 383 8.68 -10.68 -20.06
CA GLN A 383 9.57 -11.41 -20.98
C GLN A 383 9.86 -10.59 -22.24
N ASP A 384 8.82 -10.06 -22.91
CA ASP A 384 8.94 -9.28 -24.15
C ASP A 384 9.84 -8.05 -24.00
N LEU A 385 9.89 -7.47 -22.79
CA LEU A 385 10.70 -6.30 -22.45
C LEU A 385 12.02 -6.63 -21.74
N GLY A 386 12.29 -7.89 -21.40
CA GLY A 386 13.56 -8.34 -20.79
C GLY A 386 13.65 -8.27 -19.25
N TYR A 387 12.56 -7.97 -18.53
CA TYR A 387 12.54 -7.97 -17.05
C TYR A 387 12.40 -9.37 -16.45
N LEU A 388 11.89 -10.35 -17.21
CA LEU A 388 11.76 -11.75 -16.78
C LEU A 388 12.49 -12.67 -17.75
N THR A 389 13.48 -13.41 -17.27
CA THR A 389 14.22 -14.42 -18.03
C THR A 389 13.64 -15.80 -17.73
N VAL A 390 13.10 -16.46 -18.75
CA VAL A 390 12.50 -17.80 -18.64
C VAL A 390 13.23 -18.77 -19.59
N PRO A 391 13.84 -19.85 -19.09
CA PRO A 391 14.45 -20.88 -19.93
C PRO A 391 13.44 -21.58 -20.87
N ASP A 392 13.87 -21.87 -22.09
CA ASP A 392 13.05 -22.55 -23.11
C ASP A 392 12.44 -23.87 -22.60
N GLY A 393 11.15 -24.07 -22.88
CA GLY A 393 10.41 -25.26 -22.48
C GLY A 393 10.19 -25.41 -20.97
N LEU A 394 10.51 -24.40 -20.15
CA LEU A 394 10.18 -24.42 -18.71
C LEU A 394 8.69 -24.13 -18.47
N VAL A 395 8.13 -23.14 -19.17
CA VAL A 395 6.69 -22.86 -19.18
C VAL A 395 5.99 -23.91 -20.02
N VAL A 396 4.88 -24.44 -19.50
CA VAL A 396 3.97 -25.32 -20.23
C VAL A 396 2.54 -24.78 -20.15
N ASP A 397 1.68 -25.20 -21.07
CA ASP A 397 0.25 -24.95 -20.95
C ASP A 397 -0.40 -25.81 -19.85
N ILE A 398 -1.64 -25.47 -19.52
CA ILE A 398 -2.39 -26.07 -18.42
C ILE A 398 -2.82 -27.52 -18.69
N ASP A 399 -2.98 -27.91 -19.96
CA ASP A 399 -3.38 -29.25 -20.36
C ASP A 399 -2.19 -30.21 -20.29
N THR A 400 -1.03 -29.76 -20.77
CA THR A 400 0.27 -30.42 -20.57
C THR A 400 0.56 -30.59 -19.08
N ALA A 401 0.38 -29.53 -18.28
CA ALA A 401 0.59 -29.59 -16.84
C ALA A 401 -0.33 -30.58 -16.10
N ALA A 402 -1.54 -30.83 -16.60
CA ALA A 402 -2.42 -31.86 -16.04
C ALA A 402 -1.90 -33.29 -16.22
N THR A 403 -0.95 -33.51 -17.15
CA THR A 403 -0.31 -34.82 -17.38
C THR A 403 1.01 -35.02 -16.63
N LEU A 404 1.59 -33.95 -16.06
CA LEU A 404 2.88 -34.03 -15.36
C LEU A 404 2.75 -34.63 -13.96
N PRO A 405 3.79 -35.33 -13.46
CA PRO A 405 3.87 -35.72 -12.05
C PRO A 405 3.81 -34.50 -11.12
N ASP A 406 3.18 -34.67 -9.96
CA ASP A 406 2.96 -33.57 -9.01
C ASP A 406 4.28 -32.94 -8.52
N ASP A 407 5.32 -33.74 -8.25
CA ASP A 407 6.65 -33.27 -7.86
C ASP A 407 7.43 -32.58 -9.01
N ARG A 408 6.85 -32.51 -10.20
CA ARG A 408 7.43 -31.89 -11.41
C ARG A 408 6.74 -30.60 -11.84
N LEU A 409 5.80 -30.08 -11.04
CA LEU A 409 4.96 -28.94 -11.40
C LEU A 409 4.98 -27.81 -10.36
N VAL A 410 5.06 -26.56 -10.83
CA VAL A 410 4.80 -25.34 -10.05
C VAL A 410 3.73 -24.52 -10.77
N LEU A 411 2.68 -24.11 -10.06
CA LEU A 411 1.67 -23.19 -10.56
C LEU A 411 1.91 -21.81 -9.96
N ILE A 412 2.03 -20.79 -10.78
CA ILE A 412 2.30 -19.41 -10.37
C ILE A 412 1.01 -18.60 -10.56
N SER A 413 0.37 -18.21 -9.46
CA SER A 413 -1.03 -17.75 -9.43
C SER A 413 -1.18 -16.32 -8.94
N THR A 414 -2.22 -15.62 -9.43
CA THR A 414 -2.78 -14.44 -8.73
C THR A 414 -3.62 -14.83 -7.52
N GLY A 415 -4.01 -13.86 -6.70
CA GLY A 415 -4.95 -14.05 -5.59
C GLY A 415 -4.32 -14.11 -4.20
N SER A 416 -3.13 -13.50 -4.02
CA SER A 416 -2.42 -13.56 -2.74
C SER A 416 -2.91 -12.56 -1.69
N GLN A 417 -3.78 -11.61 -2.07
CA GLN A 417 -4.54 -10.74 -1.16
C GLN A 417 -5.97 -11.26 -0.91
N GLY A 418 -6.29 -12.46 -1.38
CA GLY A 418 -7.61 -13.06 -1.24
C GLY A 418 -8.66 -12.49 -2.19
N GLU A 419 -8.26 -11.75 -3.23
CA GLU A 419 -9.17 -11.04 -4.14
C GLU A 419 -10.24 -12.00 -4.68
N PRO A 420 -11.56 -11.78 -4.48
CA PRO A 420 -12.56 -12.85 -4.63
C PRO A 420 -12.61 -13.52 -6.00
N LEU A 421 -12.31 -12.76 -7.06
CA LEU A 421 -12.32 -13.20 -8.46
C LEU A 421 -10.97 -13.77 -8.95
N ALA A 422 -9.90 -13.68 -8.15
CA ALA A 422 -8.56 -14.15 -8.53
C ALA A 422 -8.42 -15.68 -8.50
N ALA A 423 -7.32 -16.18 -9.06
CA ALA A 423 -7.14 -17.59 -9.30
C ALA A 423 -7.07 -18.41 -8.00
N LEU A 424 -6.24 -18.01 -7.02
CA LEU A 424 -6.11 -18.72 -5.75
C LEU A 424 -7.44 -18.74 -4.96
N SER A 425 -8.15 -17.62 -4.88
CA SER A 425 -9.43 -17.50 -4.19
C SER A 425 -10.51 -18.41 -4.78
N ARG A 426 -10.53 -18.59 -6.10
CA ARG A 426 -11.40 -19.58 -6.77
C ARG A 426 -10.97 -21.01 -6.48
N MET A 427 -9.67 -21.30 -6.44
CA MET A 427 -9.16 -22.64 -6.08
C MET A 427 -9.53 -22.99 -4.63
N ALA A 428 -9.36 -22.05 -3.70
CA ALA A 428 -9.74 -22.17 -2.29
C ALA A 428 -11.26 -22.29 -2.06
N ARG A 429 -12.09 -21.94 -3.05
CA ARG A 429 -13.54 -22.21 -3.05
C ARG A 429 -13.94 -23.44 -3.87
N GLY A 430 -13.03 -24.03 -4.65
CA GLY A 430 -13.32 -25.18 -5.54
C GLY A 430 -14.07 -24.77 -6.81
N GLU A 431 -13.96 -23.50 -7.22
CA GLU A 431 -14.67 -22.90 -8.36
C GLU A 431 -13.72 -22.57 -9.53
N HIS A 432 -12.44 -22.91 -9.43
CA HIS A 432 -11.48 -22.67 -10.49
C HIS A 432 -11.58 -23.73 -11.59
N ARG A 433 -12.07 -23.33 -12.76
CA ARG A 433 -12.52 -24.22 -13.87
C ARG A 433 -11.58 -25.36 -14.25
N GLN A 434 -10.26 -25.16 -14.13
CA GLN A 434 -9.23 -26.10 -14.59
C GLN A 434 -8.32 -26.63 -13.47
N ILE A 435 -8.40 -26.10 -12.24
CA ILE A 435 -7.45 -26.43 -11.16
C ILE A 435 -8.21 -26.62 -9.86
N ASN A 436 -8.25 -27.86 -9.39
CA ASN A 436 -8.75 -28.21 -8.06
C ASN A 436 -7.57 -28.41 -7.11
N ILE A 437 -7.69 -27.88 -5.89
CA ILE A 437 -6.75 -28.15 -4.79
C ILE A 437 -6.88 -29.61 -4.37
N ARG A 438 -5.74 -30.25 -4.13
CA ARG A 438 -5.59 -31.64 -3.67
C ARG A 438 -5.05 -31.64 -2.23
N ALA A 439 -5.34 -32.72 -1.50
CA ALA A 439 -4.97 -32.84 -0.09
C ALA A 439 -3.46 -32.86 0.20
N ASN A 440 -2.62 -33.05 -0.81
CA ASN A 440 -1.15 -33.04 -0.66
C ASN A 440 -0.50 -31.78 -1.27
N ASP A 441 -1.25 -30.81 -1.80
CA ASP A 441 -0.68 -29.60 -2.40
C ASP A 441 0.11 -28.78 -1.37
N LEU A 442 1.22 -28.19 -1.82
CA LEU A 442 1.94 -27.14 -1.09
C LEU A 442 1.57 -25.78 -1.69
N VAL A 443 0.94 -24.91 -0.92
CA VAL A 443 0.62 -23.54 -1.34
C VAL A 443 1.57 -22.56 -0.63
N VAL A 444 2.25 -21.71 -1.40
CA VAL A 444 3.16 -20.68 -0.88
C VAL A 444 2.55 -19.31 -1.19
N LEU A 445 2.14 -18.59 -0.15
CA LEU A 445 1.71 -17.20 -0.23
C LEU A 445 2.96 -16.30 -0.18
N ALA A 446 3.53 -16.04 -1.36
CA ALA A 446 4.74 -15.25 -1.55
C ALA A 446 4.43 -13.75 -1.70
N SER A 447 3.63 -13.21 -0.78
CA SER A 447 3.37 -11.77 -0.60
C SER A 447 3.14 -11.44 0.88
N SER A 448 3.19 -10.15 1.22
CA SER A 448 2.68 -9.63 2.48
C SER A 448 1.17 -9.79 2.56
N LEU A 449 0.63 -9.64 3.76
CA LEU A 449 -0.73 -9.16 3.98
C LEU A 449 -0.71 -7.63 3.81
N ILE A 450 -1.47 -7.08 2.87
CA ILE A 450 -1.77 -5.64 2.89
C ILE A 450 -2.78 -5.40 4.02
N PRO A 451 -2.56 -4.39 4.90
CA PRO A 451 -3.52 -4.06 5.95
C PRO A 451 -4.92 -3.76 5.38
N GLY A 452 -5.95 -4.35 6.01
CA GLY A 452 -7.34 -4.34 5.54
C GLY A 452 -7.75 -5.64 4.82
N ASN A 453 -6.81 -6.36 4.19
CA ASN A 453 -7.09 -7.60 3.45
C ASN A 453 -7.00 -8.87 4.31
N GLU A 454 -6.75 -8.76 5.62
CA GLU A 454 -6.50 -9.92 6.49
C GLU A 454 -7.65 -10.94 6.45
N ASN A 455 -8.90 -10.47 6.50
CA ASN A 455 -10.08 -11.34 6.47
C ASN A 455 -10.14 -12.17 5.17
N SER A 456 -9.95 -11.54 4.02
CA SER A 456 -10.01 -12.18 2.70
C SER A 456 -8.85 -13.16 2.49
N VAL A 457 -7.63 -12.82 2.93
CA VAL A 457 -6.49 -13.75 2.89
C VAL A 457 -6.70 -14.92 3.85
N PHE A 458 -7.15 -14.69 5.09
CA PHE A 458 -7.43 -15.78 6.03
C PHE A 458 -8.60 -16.67 5.55
N ALA A 459 -9.61 -16.12 4.88
CA ALA A 459 -10.66 -16.91 4.25
C ALA A 459 -10.09 -17.85 3.16
N VAL A 460 -9.15 -17.37 2.35
CA VAL A 460 -8.43 -18.21 1.37
C VAL A 460 -7.55 -19.26 2.05
N VAL A 461 -6.71 -18.89 3.03
CA VAL A 461 -5.87 -19.83 3.80
C VAL A 461 -6.73 -20.95 4.41
N ASN A 462 -7.84 -20.60 5.06
CA ASN A 462 -8.78 -21.57 5.63
C ASN A 462 -9.44 -22.45 4.55
N GLY A 463 -9.80 -21.88 3.39
CA GLY A 463 -10.36 -22.62 2.27
C GLY A 463 -9.39 -23.63 1.64
N LEU A 464 -8.09 -23.31 1.62
CA LEU A 464 -7.01 -24.19 1.18
C LEU A 464 -6.75 -25.30 2.21
N ALA A 465 -6.58 -24.94 3.49
CA ALA A 465 -6.35 -25.88 4.59
C ALA A 465 -7.51 -26.87 4.75
N LYS A 466 -8.76 -26.42 4.59
CA LYS A 466 -9.97 -27.27 4.58
C LYS A 466 -9.95 -28.33 3.47
N ARG A 467 -9.15 -28.15 2.41
CA ARG A 467 -8.95 -29.12 1.32
C ARG A 467 -7.71 -30.00 1.52
N GLY A 468 -7.04 -29.87 2.65
CA GLY A 468 -5.83 -30.63 3.04
C GLY A 468 -4.51 -29.98 2.65
N ALA A 469 -4.52 -28.92 1.83
CA ALA A 469 -3.28 -28.29 1.36
C ALA A 469 -2.44 -27.73 2.51
N THR A 470 -1.14 -27.95 2.45
CA THR A 470 -0.17 -27.31 3.36
C THR A 470 0.05 -25.88 2.90
N VAL A 471 -0.21 -24.89 3.75
CA VAL A 471 -0.10 -23.47 3.39
C VAL A 471 1.08 -22.83 4.10
N VAL A 472 2.04 -22.34 3.33
CA VAL A 472 3.19 -21.55 3.79
C VAL A 472 2.88 -20.07 3.59
N THR A 473 2.86 -19.32 4.68
CA THR A 473 2.71 -17.86 4.73
C THR A 473 3.98 -17.20 5.26
N GLN A 474 4.06 -15.86 5.15
CA GLN A 474 5.11 -15.05 5.79
C GLN A 474 5.29 -15.28 7.31
N GLN A 475 4.25 -15.77 8.01
CA GLN A 475 4.33 -16.11 9.45
C GLN A 475 5.05 -17.44 9.69
N SER A 476 4.97 -18.38 8.73
CA SER A 476 5.55 -19.73 8.85
C SER A 476 6.96 -19.83 8.27
N ALA A 477 7.30 -19.00 7.29
CA ALA A 477 8.61 -18.94 6.66
C ALA A 477 8.85 -17.55 6.04
N LYS A 478 10.11 -17.13 5.96
CA LYS A 478 10.53 -15.87 5.32
C LYS A 478 10.43 -15.99 3.79
N VAL A 479 9.21 -16.09 3.25
CA VAL A 479 8.88 -16.18 1.80
C VAL A 479 8.49 -14.83 1.20
N HIS A 480 8.60 -13.75 1.98
CA HIS A 480 8.32 -12.39 1.54
C HIS A 480 9.17 -11.37 2.32
N VAL A 481 9.51 -10.27 1.65
CA VAL A 481 10.01 -9.01 2.20
C VAL A 481 9.20 -7.87 1.57
N SER A 482 8.96 -6.80 2.32
CA SER A 482 8.11 -5.69 1.89
C SER A 482 8.61 -5.02 0.60
N GLY A 483 7.70 -4.33 -0.09
CA GLY A 483 8.02 -3.33 -1.12
C GLY A 483 8.35 -1.95 -0.54
N HIS A 484 8.03 -1.70 0.74
CA HIS A 484 7.97 -0.37 1.35
C HIS A 484 9.02 -0.22 2.47
N ALA A 485 9.62 0.96 2.57
CA ALA A 485 10.67 1.34 3.52
C ALA A 485 10.21 1.20 4.98
N SER A 486 10.98 0.47 5.78
CA SER A 486 10.83 0.45 7.24
C SER A 486 11.33 1.77 7.86
N ALA A 487 11.00 2.01 9.13
CA ALA A 487 11.35 3.25 9.85
C ALA A 487 12.85 3.64 9.77
N GLY A 488 13.77 2.66 9.76
CA GLY A 488 15.20 2.93 9.60
C GLY A 488 15.57 3.41 8.19
N GLU A 489 14.91 2.90 7.15
CA GLU A 489 15.10 3.35 5.76
C GLU A 489 14.47 4.73 5.54
N LEU A 490 13.29 4.98 6.11
CA LEU A 490 12.64 6.30 6.10
C LEU A 490 13.52 7.37 6.77
N LEU A 491 14.15 7.05 7.91
CA LEU A 491 15.13 7.95 8.54
C LEU A 491 16.32 8.24 7.63
N TYR A 492 16.81 7.28 6.84
CA TYR A 492 17.85 7.55 5.84
C TYR A 492 17.35 8.51 4.74
N LEU A 493 16.11 8.32 4.27
CA LEU A 493 15.49 9.23 3.28
C LEU A 493 15.33 10.65 3.83
N TYR A 494 14.79 10.84 5.04
CA TYR A 494 14.68 12.16 5.66
C TYR A 494 16.03 12.84 5.85
N ASN A 495 17.07 12.12 6.28
CA ASN A 495 18.42 12.66 6.43
C ASN A 495 19.10 12.97 5.09
N ALA A 496 18.77 12.26 4.01
CA ALA A 496 19.24 12.54 2.65
C ALA A 496 18.54 13.74 2.03
N VAL A 497 17.21 13.84 2.17
CA VAL A 497 16.37 14.88 1.53
C VAL A 497 16.38 16.20 2.30
N ARG A 498 16.50 16.17 3.64
CA ARG A 498 16.51 17.34 4.54
C ARG A 498 15.38 18.36 4.25
N PRO A 499 14.11 17.92 4.10
CA PRO A 499 13.05 18.79 3.60
C PRO A 499 12.62 19.85 4.62
N THR A 500 12.11 20.98 4.13
CA THR A 500 11.56 22.05 4.99
C THR A 500 10.22 21.66 5.61
N ASN A 501 9.41 20.89 4.88
CA ASN A 501 8.13 20.34 5.33
C ASN A 501 8.02 18.88 4.87
N ALA A 502 7.25 18.07 5.59
CA ALA A 502 6.89 16.71 5.18
C ALA A 502 5.37 16.52 5.18
N MET A 503 4.86 15.77 4.22
CA MET A 503 3.50 15.26 4.20
C MET A 503 3.57 13.75 3.99
N PRO A 504 3.49 12.94 5.05
CA PRO A 504 3.31 11.49 4.92
C PRO A 504 2.12 11.17 4.03
N VAL A 505 2.32 10.26 3.08
CA VAL A 505 1.30 9.73 2.17
C VAL A 505 1.30 8.20 2.19
N HIS A 506 0.38 7.57 1.48
CA HIS A 506 0.26 6.12 1.36
C HIS A 506 0.11 5.41 2.72
N GLY A 507 -1.07 5.55 3.34
CA GLY A 507 -1.40 4.76 4.54
C GLY A 507 -2.57 5.24 5.39
N GLU A 508 -3.06 4.31 6.22
CA GLU A 508 -3.91 4.60 7.39
C GLU A 508 -3.28 5.61 8.37
N TRP A 509 -4.11 6.26 9.19
CA TRP A 509 -3.68 7.24 10.20
C TRP A 509 -2.54 6.79 11.13
N ARG A 510 -2.44 5.51 11.48
CA ARG A 510 -1.34 4.99 12.31
C ARG A 510 0.01 5.06 11.57
N HIS A 511 0.04 4.63 10.30
CA HIS A 511 1.20 4.73 9.41
C HIS A 511 1.63 6.19 9.22
N LEU A 512 0.67 7.07 8.87
CA LEU A 512 0.93 8.49 8.63
C LEU A 512 1.51 9.19 9.88
N ARG A 513 0.99 8.85 11.07
CA ARG A 513 1.48 9.39 12.34
C ARG A 513 2.83 8.81 12.78
N ALA A 514 3.11 7.55 12.46
CA ALA A 514 4.43 6.96 12.69
C ALA A 514 5.48 7.64 11.80
N ASN A 515 5.18 7.80 10.50
CA ASN A 515 6.06 8.49 9.56
C ASN A 515 6.30 9.96 9.95
N ALA A 516 5.26 10.67 10.42
CA ALA A 516 5.38 12.04 10.94
C ALA A 516 6.19 12.17 12.24
N ALA A 517 6.57 11.06 12.89
CA ALA A 517 7.36 11.04 14.12
C ALA A 517 8.84 10.65 13.89
N LEU A 518 9.21 10.30 12.65
CA LEU A 518 10.58 10.05 12.20
C LEU A 518 11.27 11.37 11.82
#